data_AF-A0A922NW53-F1
#
_entry.id   AF-A0A922NW53-F1
#
_cell.length_a   1.000
_cell.length_b   1.000
_cell.length_c   1.000
_cell.angle_alpha   90.00
_cell.angle_beta   90.00
_cell.angle_gamma   90.00
#
_symmetry.space_group_name_H-M   'P 1'
#
loop_
_entity.id
_entity.type
_entity.pdbx_description
1 polymer ?
#
loop_
_entity_poly.entity_id
_entity_poly.type
_entity_poly.pdbx_seq_one_letter_code
_entity_poly.pdbx_strand_id
1 'polypeptide(L)'
;MSRKILFTVAAALAIASVTPASAQECDTAGTVATGGSAAAGGTSASTLGTAGTCLNDEGATSSIASGASAASADGKAQSRTKINENPAHLKAQSRAQAVDQGTFSKSQTKTRVSDGELQSRTRTMSHVPGQKPSMDRTESTVIVPQ
;
A
#
# COMPACT_ATOMS: atom_id res chain seq x y z
N MET A 1 9.27 0.75 74.29
CA MET A 1 10.30 0.90 73.23
C MET A 1 9.80 0.17 71.99
N SER A 2 9.49 0.94 70.96
CA SER A 2 8.59 0.57 69.86
C SER A 2 9.26 -0.22 68.73
N ARG A 3 8.51 -1.17 68.17
CA ARG A 3 8.85 -2.07 67.07
C ARG A 3 9.26 -1.32 65.80
N LYS A 4 10.41 -1.70 65.22
CA LYS A 4 10.88 -1.23 63.91
C LYS A 4 10.11 -1.95 62.80
N ILE A 5 9.45 -1.17 61.95
CA ILE A 5 8.75 -1.63 60.74
C ILE A 5 9.82 -1.80 59.65
N LEU A 6 10.02 -3.02 59.15
CA LEU A 6 10.75 -3.27 57.90
C LEU A 6 9.74 -3.35 56.75
N PHE A 7 9.81 -2.38 55.83
CA PHE A 7 9.15 -2.43 54.53
C PHE A 7 10.04 -3.22 53.55
N THR A 8 9.61 -4.41 53.16
CA THR A 8 10.17 -5.16 52.04
C THR A 8 9.43 -4.77 50.76
N VAL A 9 10.03 -3.90 49.95
CA VAL A 9 9.57 -3.60 48.59
C VAL A 9 10.08 -4.71 47.66
N ALA A 10 9.20 -5.62 47.25
CA ALA A 10 9.48 -6.57 46.18
C ALA A 10 9.24 -5.89 44.83
N ALA A 11 10.32 -5.46 44.17
CA ALA A 11 10.27 -5.03 42.78
C ALA A 11 10.33 -6.26 41.86
N ALA A 12 9.18 -6.68 41.34
CA ALA A 12 9.11 -7.70 40.29
C ALA A 12 9.51 -7.06 38.95
N LEU A 13 10.72 -7.35 38.47
CA LEU A 13 11.12 -7.06 37.08
C LEU A 13 10.42 -8.07 36.16
N ALA A 14 9.37 -7.63 35.45
CA ALA A 14 8.83 -8.36 34.32
C ALA A 14 9.78 -8.16 33.12
N ILE A 15 10.60 -9.16 32.83
CA ILE A 15 11.42 -9.20 31.61
C ILE A 15 10.47 -9.61 30.47
N ALA A 16 10.00 -8.63 29.70
CA ALA A 16 9.31 -8.90 28.45
C ALA A 16 10.32 -9.53 27.48
N SER A 17 10.18 -10.84 27.22
CA SER A 17 10.94 -11.55 26.20
C SER A 17 10.56 -10.99 24.83
N VAL A 18 11.38 -10.09 24.30
CA VAL A 18 11.29 -9.64 22.90
C VAL A 18 11.84 -10.78 22.06
N THR A 19 10.99 -11.75 21.70
CA THR A 19 11.38 -12.75 20.69
C THR A 19 11.48 -12.03 19.35
N PRO A 20 12.63 -12.05 18.67
CA PRO A 20 12.72 -11.52 17.32
C PRO A 20 11.75 -12.30 16.43
N ALA A 21 10.87 -11.59 15.72
CA ALA A 21 10.03 -12.20 14.70
C ALA A 21 10.95 -12.59 13.52
N SER A 22 11.24 -13.89 13.38
CA SER A 22 11.92 -14.41 12.20
C SER A 22 11.04 -14.18 10.97
N ALA A 23 11.62 -13.65 9.89
CA ALA A 23 10.94 -13.65 8.59
C ALA A 23 10.71 -15.11 8.16
N GLN A 24 9.53 -15.39 7.60
CA GLN A 24 9.23 -16.73 7.07
C GLN A 24 10.26 -17.10 5.99
N GLU A 25 10.84 -18.30 6.08
CA GLU A 25 11.70 -18.85 5.03
C GLU A 25 10.84 -19.10 3.78
N CYS A 26 11.24 -18.52 2.65
CA CYS A 26 10.53 -18.66 1.38
C CYS A 26 11.44 -19.38 0.39
N ASP A 27 10.98 -20.49 -0.18
CA ASP A 27 11.67 -21.18 -1.26
C ASP A 27 11.66 -20.34 -2.54
N THR A 28 10.52 -19.70 -2.79
CA THR A 28 10.38 -18.70 -3.86
C THR A 28 9.59 -17.50 -3.35
N ALA A 29 10.06 -16.29 -3.65
CA ALA A 29 9.37 -15.05 -3.30
C ALA A 29 9.33 -14.08 -4.48
N GLY A 30 8.30 -13.24 -4.50
CA GLY A 30 8.16 -12.19 -5.50
C GLY A 30 7.53 -10.94 -4.90
N THR A 31 7.95 -9.77 -5.36
CA THR A 31 7.37 -8.49 -4.96
C THR A 31 7.13 -7.61 -6.18
N VAL A 32 6.00 -6.92 -6.20
CA VAL A 32 5.67 -5.95 -7.24
C VAL A 32 5.28 -4.62 -6.59
N ALA A 33 5.65 -3.52 -7.23
CA ALA A 33 5.29 -2.19 -6.78
C ALA A 33 5.12 -1.26 -7.97
N THR A 34 4.05 -0.46 -7.97
CA THR A 34 4.00 0.76 -8.78
C THR A 34 3.36 1.89 -7.99
N GLY A 35 3.71 3.11 -8.38
CA GLY A 35 3.07 4.31 -7.90
C GLY A 35 3.11 5.38 -8.97
N GLY A 36 2.38 6.45 -8.73
CA GLY A 36 2.28 7.53 -9.68
C GLY A 36 1.59 8.73 -9.06
N SER A 37 1.97 9.89 -9.56
CA SER A 37 1.45 11.17 -9.16
C SER A 37 1.12 12.01 -10.40
N ALA A 38 0.08 12.82 -10.27
CA ALA A 38 -0.26 13.86 -11.22
C ALA A 38 -0.52 15.15 -10.45
N ALA A 39 -0.09 16.27 -11.02
CA ALA A 39 -0.42 17.60 -10.54
C ALA A 39 -0.72 18.52 -11.73
N ALA A 40 -1.69 19.41 -11.55
CA ALA A 40 -2.04 20.47 -12.50
C ALA A 40 -2.75 21.60 -11.76
N GLY A 41 -2.30 22.84 -11.96
CA GLY A 41 -2.81 24.00 -11.23
C GLY A 41 -2.78 23.76 -9.71
N GLY A 42 -3.89 24.03 -9.03
CA GLY A 42 -4.08 23.76 -7.60
C GLY A 42 -4.50 22.33 -7.25
N THR A 43 -4.40 21.36 -8.18
CA THR A 43 -4.83 19.97 -7.96
C THR A 43 -3.65 19.00 -7.92
N SER A 44 -3.76 17.94 -7.11
CA SER A 44 -2.78 16.85 -7.05
C SER A 44 -3.45 15.53 -6.71
N ALA A 45 -2.94 14.43 -7.27
CA ALA A 45 -3.43 13.08 -7.01
C ALA A 45 -2.29 12.06 -7.11
N SER A 46 -2.16 11.21 -6.09
CA SER A 46 -1.14 10.17 -6.01
C SER A 46 -1.76 8.85 -5.60
N THR A 47 -1.26 7.76 -6.18
CA THR A 47 -1.57 6.40 -5.75
C THR A 47 -0.33 5.54 -5.77
N LEU A 48 -0.30 4.53 -4.91
CA LEU A 48 0.74 3.51 -4.85
C LEU A 48 0.11 2.17 -4.50
N GLY A 49 0.76 1.10 -4.92
CA GLY A 49 0.33 -0.26 -4.66
C GLY A 49 1.51 -1.21 -4.71
N THR A 50 1.59 -2.06 -3.71
CA THR A 50 2.63 -3.08 -3.56
C THR A 50 2.00 -4.41 -3.20
N ALA A 51 2.60 -5.50 -3.65
CA ALA A 51 2.23 -6.84 -3.21
C ALA A 51 3.46 -7.72 -3.13
N GLY A 52 3.39 -8.73 -2.26
CA GLY A 52 4.39 -9.75 -2.11
C GLY A 52 3.75 -11.12 -2.01
N THR A 53 4.46 -12.14 -2.50
CA THR A 53 4.13 -13.54 -2.26
C THR A 53 5.36 -14.28 -1.78
N CYS A 54 5.14 -15.30 -0.95
CA CYS A 54 6.13 -16.22 -0.43
C CYS A 54 5.55 -17.63 -0.58
N LEU A 55 6.27 -18.50 -1.31
CA LEU A 55 5.95 -19.90 -1.47
C LEU A 55 6.89 -20.73 -0.61
N ASN A 56 6.33 -21.68 0.13
CA ASN A 56 7.07 -22.71 0.84
C ASN A 56 6.35 -24.07 0.72
N ASP A 57 6.92 -25.11 1.34
CA ASP A 57 6.33 -26.47 1.40
C ASP A 57 4.88 -26.52 1.93
N GLU A 58 4.45 -25.51 2.69
CA GLU A 58 3.10 -25.42 3.27
C GLU A 58 2.10 -24.66 2.37
N GLY A 59 2.58 -23.99 1.32
CA GLY A 59 1.78 -23.25 0.35
C GLY A 59 2.22 -21.80 0.13
N ALA A 60 1.39 -21.04 -0.59
CA ALA A 60 1.66 -19.63 -0.88
C ALA A 60 0.99 -18.69 0.14
N THR A 61 1.77 -17.80 0.75
CA THR A 61 1.28 -16.67 1.52
C THR A 61 1.43 -15.39 0.72
N SER A 62 0.43 -14.51 0.78
CA SER A 62 0.41 -13.28 -0.03
C SER A 62 -0.01 -12.07 0.79
N SER A 63 0.59 -10.93 0.49
CA SER A 63 0.28 -9.65 1.13
C SER A 63 0.10 -8.55 0.08
N ILE A 64 -0.76 -7.58 0.37
CA ILE A 64 -1.02 -6.44 -0.50
C ILE A 64 -1.19 -5.17 0.32
N ALA A 65 -0.60 -4.07 -0.14
CA ALA A 65 -0.76 -2.75 0.44
C ALA A 65 -0.99 -1.73 -0.67
N SER A 66 -1.93 -0.80 -0.46
CA SER A 66 -2.29 0.20 -1.47
C SER A 66 -2.79 1.49 -0.84
N GLY A 67 -2.43 2.63 -1.43
CA GLY A 67 -2.69 3.96 -0.90
C GLY A 67 -3.13 4.94 -1.98
N ALA A 68 -3.93 5.92 -1.59
CA ALA A 68 -4.41 6.98 -2.46
C ALA A 68 -4.54 8.30 -1.69
N SER A 69 -4.08 9.40 -2.30
CA SER A 69 -4.17 10.74 -1.74
C SER A 69 -4.49 11.74 -2.84
N ALA A 70 -5.42 12.66 -2.58
CA ALA A 70 -5.78 13.73 -3.49
C ALA A 70 -5.91 15.05 -2.73
N ALA A 71 -5.54 16.15 -3.37
CA ALA A 71 -5.64 17.49 -2.82
C ALA A 71 -6.08 18.48 -3.91
N SER A 72 -6.88 19.46 -3.51
CA SER A 72 -7.32 20.56 -4.36
C SER A 72 -7.32 21.85 -3.52
N ALA A 73 -6.89 22.97 -4.09
CA ALA A 73 -6.89 24.27 -3.42
C ALA A 73 -8.33 24.73 -3.12
N ASP A 74 -9.16 24.85 -4.16
CA ASP A 74 -10.53 25.39 -4.04
C ASP A 74 -11.60 24.40 -4.56
N GLY A 75 -11.16 23.27 -5.10
CA GLY A 75 -12.01 22.27 -5.75
C GLY A 75 -12.32 21.03 -4.91
N LYS A 76 -12.77 19.96 -5.57
CA LYS A 76 -13.10 18.69 -4.91
C LYS A 76 -11.92 17.71 -5.00
N ALA A 77 -11.59 17.08 -3.89
CA ALA A 77 -10.62 15.99 -3.82
C ALA A 77 -11.28 14.72 -3.26
N GLN A 78 -10.97 13.58 -3.88
CA GLN A 78 -11.45 12.28 -3.45
C GLN A 78 -10.35 11.24 -3.59
N SER A 79 -10.17 10.42 -2.57
CA SER A 79 -9.34 9.22 -2.60
C SER A 79 -10.13 8.02 -2.11
N ARG A 80 -9.84 6.85 -2.66
CA ARG A 80 -10.41 5.58 -2.22
C ARG A 80 -9.43 4.46 -2.52
N THR A 81 -9.31 3.54 -1.57
CA THR A 81 -8.67 2.25 -1.77
C THR A 81 -9.69 1.16 -1.49
N LYS A 82 -9.73 0.15 -2.35
CA LYS A 82 -10.50 -1.07 -2.13
C LYS A 82 -9.55 -2.27 -2.25
N ILE A 83 -9.52 -3.09 -1.21
CA ILE A 83 -8.87 -4.39 -1.23
C ILE A 83 -9.96 -5.44 -1.30
N ASN A 84 -9.78 -6.44 -2.15
CA ASN A 84 -10.68 -7.57 -2.28
C ASN A 84 -9.85 -8.85 -2.41
N GLU A 85 -10.29 -9.84 -1.67
CA GLU A 85 -9.76 -11.19 -1.68
C GLU A 85 -10.85 -12.14 -2.20
N ASN A 86 -10.44 -13.11 -2.99
CA ASN A 86 -11.22 -14.27 -3.37
C ASN A 86 -10.26 -15.47 -3.50
N PRO A 87 -10.77 -16.71 -3.60
CA PRO A 87 -9.92 -17.91 -3.61
C PRO A 87 -8.87 -17.96 -4.72
N ALA A 88 -9.03 -17.19 -5.80
CA ALA A 88 -8.08 -17.18 -6.91
C ALA A 88 -7.12 -15.97 -6.88
N HIS A 89 -7.50 -14.86 -6.22
CA HIS A 89 -6.76 -13.60 -6.32
C HIS A 89 -6.88 -12.69 -5.10
N LEU A 90 -5.77 -12.05 -4.74
CA LEU A 90 -5.71 -10.89 -3.84
C LEU A 90 -5.52 -9.62 -4.68
N LYS A 91 -6.41 -8.63 -4.54
CA LYS A 91 -6.43 -7.46 -5.42
C LYS A 91 -6.66 -6.16 -4.66
N ALA A 92 -5.87 -5.14 -4.99
CA ALA A 92 -6.04 -3.77 -4.52
C ALA A 92 -6.29 -2.81 -5.68
N GLN A 93 -7.20 -1.86 -5.45
CA GLN A 93 -7.55 -0.80 -6.37
C GLN A 93 -7.56 0.53 -5.62
N SER A 94 -6.57 1.37 -5.89
CA SER A 94 -6.47 2.72 -5.36
C SER A 94 -6.77 3.74 -6.45
N ARG A 95 -7.57 4.75 -6.12
CA ARG A 95 -7.90 5.87 -6.99
C ARG A 95 -7.86 7.16 -6.20
N ALA A 96 -7.14 8.14 -6.75
CA ALA A 96 -7.11 9.51 -6.30
C ALA A 96 -7.55 10.43 -7.43
N GLN A 97 -8.35 11.43 -7.12
CA GLN A 97 -8.84 12.42 -8.07
C GLN A 97 -9.04 13.77 -7.38
N ALA A 98 -8.47 14.81 -7.96
CA ALA A 98 -8.71 16.20 -7.59
C ALA A 98 -9.17 16.98 -8.83
N VAL A 99 -10.17 17.83 -8.67
CA VAL A 99 -10.77 18.65 -9.74
C VAL A 99 -11.03 20.05 -9.24
N ASP A 100 -10.63 21.04 -10.02
CA ASP A 100 -10.85 22.46 -9.76
C ASP A 100 -11.10 23.22 -11.07
N GLN A 101 -12.32 23.76 -11.24
CA GLN A 101 -12.73 24.56 -12.41
C GLN A 101 -12.31 24.01 -13.79
N GLY A 102 -12.38 22.68 -13.95
CA GLY A 102 -11.99 21.98 -15.19
C GLY A 102 -10.53 21.51 -15.23
N THR A 103 -9.65 22.05 -14.38
CA THR A 103 -8.33 21.46 -14.11
C THR A 103 -8.50 20.19 -13.29
N PHE A 104 -7.77 19.12 -13.60
CA PHE A 104 -7.80 17.91 -12.78
C PHE A 104 -6.47 17.18 -12.72
N SER A 105 -6.30 16.47 -11.61
CA SER A 105 -5.26 15.47 -11.40
C SER A 105 -5.90 14.15 -11.01
N LYS A 106 -5.46 13.07 -11.64
CA LYS A 106 -5.97 11.71 -11.38
C LYS A 106 -4.79 10.75 -11.27
N SER A 107 -4.88 9.83 -10.30
CA SER A 107 -3.99 8.68 -10.23
C SER A 107 -4.79 7.43 -9.90
N GLN A 108 -4.46 6.31 -10.53
CA GLN A 108 -5.10 5.02 -10.33
C GLN A 108 -4.05 3.93 -10.32
N THR A 109 -3.94 3.21 -9.20
CA THR A 109 -3.09 2.03 -9.08
C THR A 109 -3.94 0.79 -8.89
N LYS A 110 -3.62 -0.28 -9.63
CA LYS A 110 -4.19 -1.60 -9.47
C LYS A 110 -3.06 -2.57 -9.21
N THR A 111 -3.12 -3.28 -8.10
CA THR A 111 -2.17 -4.34 -7.76
C THR A 111 -2.94 -5.64 -7.58
N ARG A 112 -2.37 -6.75 -8.04
CA ARG A 112 -2.97 -8.08 -7.97
C ARG A 112 -1.90 -9.11 -7.71
N VAL A 113 -2.25 -10.10 -6.89
CA VAL A 113 -1.56 -11.38 -6.77
C VAL A 113 -2.50 -12.44 -7.31
N SER A 114 -1.97 -13.31 -8.17
CA SER A 114 -2.60 -14.51 -8.72
C SER A 114 -1.61 -15.65 -8.65
N ASP A 115 -2.05 -16.89 -8.90
CA ASP A 115 -1.16 -18.06 -8.92
C ASP A 115 0.02 -17.86 -9.89
N GLY A 116 1.21 -17.66 -9.32
CA GLY A 116 2.46 -17.48 -10.05
C GLY A 116 2.66 -16.11 -10.70
N GLU A 117 1.77 -15.13 -10.47
CA GLU A 117 1.91 -13.78 -11.07
C GLU A 117 1.56 -12.67 -10.08
N LEU A 118 2.46 -11.70 -9.97
CA LEU A 118 2.22 -10.43 -9.31
C LEU A 118 2.20 -9.33 -10.38
N GLN A 119 1.16 -8.51 -10.37
CA GLN A 119 1.03 -7.37 -11.26
C GLN A 119 0.72 -6.11 -10.47
N SER A 120 1.41 -5.01 -10.79
CA SER A 120 1.01 -3.67 -10.35
C SER A 120 1.08 -2.71 -11.52
N ARG A 121 0.05 -1.87 -11.63
CA ARG A 121 -0.08 -0.91 -12.72
C ARG A 121 -0.63 0.39 -12.20
N THR A 122 0.06 1.48 -12.48
CA THR A 122 -0.37 2.83 -12.17
C THR A 122 -0.61 3.64 -13.45
N ARG A 123 -1.68 4.42 -13.46
CA ARG A 123 -2.01 5.39 -14.51
C ARG A 123 -2.28 6.74 -13.86
N THR A 124 -1.58 7.76 -14.34
CA THR A 124 -1.73 9.15 -13.90
C THR A 124 -2.26 9.99 -15.05
N MET A 125 -3.01 11.04 -14.73
CA MET A 125 -3.45 12.03 -15.71
C MET A 125 -3.50 13.42 -15.09
N SER A 126 -2.97 14.39 -15.80
CA SER A 126 -3.07 15.82 -15.48
C SER A 126 -3.75 16.56 -16.64
N HIS A 127 -4.55 17.57 -16.33
CA HIS A 127 -5.26 18.34 -17.33
C HIS A 127 -5.51 19.77 -16.85
N VAL A 128 -5.36 20.71 -17.76
CA VAL A 128 -5.73 22.12 -17.62
C VAL A 128 -6.68 22.45 -18.79
N PRO A 129 -7.72 23.30 -18.59
CA PRO A 129 -8.63 23.70 -19.66
C PRO A 129 -7.92 24.22 -20.90
N GLY A 130 -8.44 23.86 -22.08
CA GLY A 130 -7.86 24.25 -23.38
C GLY A 130 -6.74 23.34 -23.90
N GLN A 131 -6.30 22.33 -23.13
CA GLN A 131 -5.26 21.38 -23.55
C GLN A 131 -5.74 19.93 -23.45
N LYS A 132 -5.17 19.04 -24.28
CA LYS A 132 -5.41 17.60 -24.13
C LYS A 132 -4.79 17.11 -22.80
N PRO A 133 -5.47 16.24 -22.04
CA PRO A 133 -4.87 15.65 -20.84
C PRO A 133 -3.55 14.93 -21.13
N SER A 134 -2.53 15.18 -20.30
CA SER A 134 -1.30 14.38 -20.26
C SER A 134 -1.55 13.10 -19.48
N MET A 135 -0.98 11.99 -19.93
CA MET A 135 -1.16 10.68 -19.30
C MET A 135 0.15 9.93 -19.26
N ASP A 136 0.49 9.40 -18.10
CA ASP A 136 1.58 8.45 -17.93
C ASP A 136 1.06 7.13 -17.38
N ARG A 137 1.82 6.07 -17.65
CA ARG A 137 1.52 4.72 -17.19
C ARG A 137 2.79 3.98 -16.84
N THR A 138 2.77 3.40 -15.65
CA THR A 138 3.84 2.54 -15.15
C THR A 138 3.25 1.18 -14.84
N GLU A 139 3.94 0.12 -15.23
CA GLU A 139 3.52 -1.25 -15.03
C GLU A 139 4.72 -2.09 -14.60
N SER A 140 4.49 -3.01 -13.68
CA SER A 140 5.47 -3.98 -13.22
C SER A 140 4.75 -5.31 -13.06
N THR A 141 5.38 -6.36 -13.57
CA THR A 141 4.88 -7.73 -13.51
C THR A 141 6.04 -8.63 -13.13
N VAL A 142 5.78 -9.53 -12.18
CA VAL A 142 6.75 -10.54 -11.73
C VAL A 142 6.07 -11.90 -11.82
N ILE A 143 6.73 -12.83 -12.50
CA ILE A 143 6.34 -14.24 -12.51
C ILE A 143 7.09 -14.93 -11.39
N VAL A 144 6.35 -15.63 -10.53
CA VAL A 144 6.90 -16.37 -9.39
C VAL A 144 6.83 -17.85 -9.77
N PRO A 145 7.99 -18.50 -9.96
CA PRO A 145 8.01 -19.93 -10.23
C PRO A 145 7.32 -20.70 -9.11
N GLN A 146 6.59 -21.74 -9.50
CA GLN A 146 5.91 -22.69 -8.62
C GLN A 146 6.77 -23.93 -8.46
#